data_AF-A0A539E256-F1
#
_entry.id   AF-A0A539E256-F1
#
_cell.length_a   1.000
_cell.length_b   1.000
_cell.length_c   1.000
_cell.angle_alpha   90.00
_cell.angle_beta   90.00
_cell.angle_gamma   90.00
#
_symmetry.space_group_name_H-M   'P 1'
#
loop_
_entity.id
_entity.type
_entity.pdbx_description
1 polymer ?
#
loop_
_entity_poly.entity_id
_entity_poly.type
_entity_poly.pdbx_seq_one_letter_code
_entity_poly.pdbx_strand_id
1 'polypeptide(L)'
;MLRAGIVGLPNVGKSTLFNAVTRTRKAQAANYPFCTIDPNVGIVTVPDARLAELQRIAKTNVVIPAAVEFVDIAGLVKGASQGEGLGNKFLTHIREVDAIVQVVRCFEDADIHHVTGTIDPVRDIEIINTELMLADLESVQKRRERLGRDI
;
A
#
# COMPACT_ATOMS: atom_id res chain seq x y z
N MET A 1 -7.95 0.74 -12.44
CA MET A 1 -6.78 1.60 -12.20
C MET A 1 -5.80 0.79 -11.38
N LEU A 2 -4.49 0.94 -11.56
CA LEU A 2 -3.51 0.18 -10.76
C LEU A 2 -3.59 0.65 -9.30
N ARG A 3 -3.69 -0.30 -8.37
CA ARG A 3 -3.80 -0.06 -6.92
C ARG A 3 -2.51 -0.46 -6.22
N ALA A 4 -1.89 0.48 -5.52
CA ALA A 4 -0.70 0.28 -4.72
C ALA A 4 -1.04 0.34 -3.23
N GLY A 5 -0.83 -0.74 -2.49
CA GLY A 5 -1.03 -0.81 -1.05
C GLY A 5 0.20 -0.37 -0.28
N ILE A 6 0.07 0.64 0.57
CA ILE A 6 1.16 1.07 1.45
C ILE A 6 1.13 0.20 2.71
N VAL A 7 2.22 -0.50 2.97
CA VAL A 7 2.41 -1.38 4.14
C VAL A 7 3.62 -0.95 4.94
N GLY A 8 3.68 -1.36 6.20
CA GLY A 8 4.80 -1.07 7.09
C GLY A 8 4.46 -1.42 8.52
N LEU A 9 5.48 -1.51 9.37
CA LEU A 9 5.26 -1.65 10.80
C LEU A 9 4.60 -0.39 11.38
N PRO A 10 4.01 -0.46 12.58
CA PRO A 10 3.58 0.73 13.32
C PRO A 10 4.69 1.78 13.44
N ASN A 11 4.31 3.06 13.39
CA ASN A 11 5.20 4.21 13.62
C ASN A 11 6.36 4.40 12.61
N VAL A 12 6.29 3.78 11.43
CA VAL A 12 7.32 3.96 10.36
C VAL A 12 7.09 5.20 9.48
N GLY A 13 6.02 5.97 9.73
CA GLY A 13 5.66 7.14 8.91
C GLY A 13 4.70 6.85 7.75
N LYS A 14 4.07 5.67 7.71
CA LYS A 14 3.12 5.24 6.68
C LYS A 14 2.03 6.28 6.38
N SER A 15 1.28 6.71 7.40
CA SER A 15 0.20 7.69 7.22
C SER A 15 0.73 9.08 6.86
N THR A 16 1.94 9.42 7.28
CA THR A 16 2.60 10.67 6.85
C THR A 16 2.91 10.64 5.36
N LEU A 17 3.46 9.54 4.86
CA LEU A 17 3.72 9.33 3.43
C LEU A 17 2.41 9.35 2.63
N PHE A 18 1.39 8.60 3.07
CA PHE A 18 0.08 8.57 2.44
C PHE A 18 -0.52 9.98 2.34
N ASN A 19 -0.52 10.74 3.44
CA ASN A 19 -1.00 12.12 3.44
C ASN A 19 -0.18 13.02 2.52
N ALA A 20 1.14 12.84 2.45
CA ALA A 20 1.99 13.65 1.58
C ALA A 20 1.67 13.42 0.10
N VAL A 21 1.55 12.16 -0.34
CA VAL A 21 1.28 11.82 -1.75
C VAL A 21 -0.16 12.13 -2.16
N THR A 22 -1.12 12.05 -1.24
CA THR A 22 -2.55 12.32 -1.50
C THR A 22 -2.92 13.80 -1.36
N ARG A 23 -2.12 14.63 -0.67
CA ARG A 23 -2.33 16.09 -0.56
C ARG A 23 -2.33 16.83 -1.90
N THR A 24 -1.73 16.26 -2.94
CA THR A 24 -1.81 16.71 -4.34
C THR A 24 -3.26 16.88 -4.82
N ARG A 25 -4.23 16.26 -4.14
CA ARG A 25 -5.67 16.27 -4.48
C ARG A 25 -6.44 17.51 -4.07
N LYS A 26 -5.99 18.34 -3.11
CA LYS A 26 -6.76 19.54 -2.71
C LYS A 26 -6.99 20.54 -3.86
N ALA A 27 -6.25 20.43 -4.97
CA ALA A 27 -6.38 21.29 -6.13
C ALA A 27 -7.08 20.65 -7.35
N GLN A 28 -7.36 19.33 -7.38
CA GLN A 28 -7.76 18.63 -8.63
C GLN A 28 -8.97 17.68 -8.50
N ALA A 29 -9.66 17.67 -7.35
CA ALA A 29 -10.79 16.75 -7.09
C ALA A 29 -12.05 16.96 -7.97
N ALA A 30 -12.02 17.89 -8.94
CA ALA A 30 -13.20 18.26 -9.73
C ALA A 30 -13.55 17.30 -10.88
N ASN A 31 -12.66 16.38 -11.31
CA ASN A 31 -12.81 15.72 -12.62
C ASN A 31 -12.99 14.18 -12.64
N TYR A 32 -13.09 13.50 -11.50
CA TYR A 32 -13.32 12.04 -11.47
C TYR A 32 -14.70 11.69 -10.89
N PRO A 33 -15.77 11.75 -11.70
CA PRO A 33 -17.05 11.19 -11.30
C PRO A 33 -16.89 9.68 -11.11
N PHE A 34 -17.59 9.08 -10.15
CA PHE A 34 -17.67 7.63 -9.84
C PHE A 34 -16.68 7.02 -8.82
N CYS A 35 -15.77 7.76 -8.19
CA CYS A 35 -14.93 7.18 -7.13
C CYS A 35 -15.64 7.15 -5.77
N THR A 36 -15.92 5.96 -5.25
CA THR A 36 -16.23 5.77 -3.81
C THR A 36 -15.01 6.21 -2.99
N ILE A 37 -15.17 7.24 -2.15
CA ILE A 37 -14.08 7.74 -1.30
C ILE A 37 -14.04 6.86 -0.04
N ASP A 38 -13.35 5.73 -0.12
CA ASP A 38 -12.89 5.04 1.08
C ASP A 38 -11.85 5.96 1.76
N PRO A 39 -11.94 6.21 3.08
CA PRO A 39 -11.03 7.09 3.80
C PRO A 39 -9.55 6.70 3.66
N ASN A 40 -9.27 5.43 3.35
CA ASN A 40 -7.91 4.91 3.19
C ASN A 40 -7.47 4.80 1.74
N VAL A 41 -8.21 5.38 0.77
CA VAL A 41 -7.84 5.34 -0.66
C VAL A 41 -7.59 6.75 -1.19
N GLY A 42 -6.46 6.94 -1.86
CA GLY A 42 -6.05 8.21 -2.43
C GLY A 42 -5.54 8.07 -3.87
N ILE A 43 -6.03 8.92 -4.77
CA ILE A 43 -5.59 8.94 -6.16
C ILE A 43 -4.44 9.93 -6.31
N VAL A 44 -3.35 9.48 -6.96
CA VAL A 44 -2.15 10.28 -7.20
C VAL A 44 -1.88 10.31 -8.70
N THR A 45 -1.68 11.50 -9.26
CA THR A 45 -1.31 11.68 -10.67
C THR A 45 0.17 11.37 -10.86
N VAL A 46 0.51 10.68 -11.95
CA VAL A 46 1.88 10.33 -12.28
C VAL A 46 2.58 11.57 -12.86
N PRO A 47 3.64 12.08 -12.21
CA PRO A 47 4.39 13.21 -12.75
C PRO A 47 5.15 12.78 -14.01
N ASP A 48 4.86 13.44 -15.13
CA ASP A 48 5.47 13.13 -16.42
C ASP A 48 5.75 14.41 -17.21
N ALA A 49 7.04 14.75 -17.33
CA ALA A 49 7.49 15.93 -18.07
C ALA A 49 7.13 15.88 -19.56
N ARG A 50 6.95 14.69 -20.13
CA ARG A 50 6.60 14.51 -21.55
C ARG A 50 5.22 15.08 -21.87
N LEU A 51 4.31 15.12 -20.90
CA LEU A 51 2.97 15.67 -21.10
C LEU A 51 3.02 17.17 -21.43
N ALA A 52 3.97 17.92 -20.86
CA ALA A 52 4.15 19.34 -21.16
C ALA A 52 4.62 19.56 -22.60
N GLU A 53 5.56 18.72 -23.07
CA GLU A 53 6.04 18.79 -24.46
C GLU A 53 4.93 18.42 -25.46
N LEU A 54 4.19 17.34 -25.18
CA LEU A 54 3.05 16.92 -26.01
C LEU A 54 1.95 17.99 -26.02
N GLN A 55 1.69 18.65 -24.89
CA GLN A 55 0.74 19.75 -24.82
C GLN A 55 1.12 20.89 -25.76
N ARG A 56 2.41 21.27 -25.82
CA ARG A 56 2.90 22.31 -26.75
C ARG A 56 2.77 21.89 -28.20
N ILE A 57 3.08 20.65 -28.54
CA ILE A 57 2.99 20.12 -29.91
C ILE A 57 1.54 20.04 -30.36
N ALA A 58 0.66 19.46 -29.53
CA ALA A 58 -0.76 19.26 -29.84
C ALA A 58 -1.61 20.53 -29.71
N LYS A 59 -1.07 21.59 -29.10
CA LYS A 59 -1.75 22.88 -28.87
C LYS A 59 -3.10 22.73 -28.16
N THR A 60 -3.12 21.93 -27.09
CA THR A 60 -4.31 21.68 -26.27
C THR A 60 -4.22 22.35 -24.91
N ASN A 61 -5.36 22.77 -24.38
CA ASN A 61 -5.49 23.30 -23.01
C ASN A 61 -5.83 22.20 -22.00
N VAL A 62 -6.10 20.97 -22.46
CA VAL A 62 -6.49 19.84 -21.63
C VAL A 62 -5.37 18.81 -21.62
N VAL A 63 -4.88 18.49 -20.43
CA VAL A 63 -3.90 17.41 -20.19
C VAL A 63 -4.48 16.48 -19.15
N ILE A 64 -4.56 15.19 -19.48
CA ILE A 64 -5.07 14.16 -18.58
C ILE A 64 -3.89 13.26 -18.22
N PRO A 65 -3.30 13.39 -17.01
CA PRO A 65 -2.21 12.55 -16.60
C PRO A 65 -2.69 11.13 -16.30
N ALA A 66 -1.77 10.16 -16.38
CA ALA A 66 -2.01 8.84 -15.79
C ALA A 66 -2.18 8.99 -14.27
N ALA A 67 -2.96 8.09 -13.67
CA ALA A 67 -3.24 8.10 -12.23
C ALA A 67 -3.05 6.70 -11.64
N VAL A 68 -2.61 6.66 -10.38
CA VAL A 68 -2.45 5.47 -9.57
C VAL A 68 -3.26 5.64 -8.29
N GLU A 69 -3.93 4.58 -7.86
CA GLU A 69 -4.61 4.53 -6.57
C GLU A 69 -3.66 4.03 -5.50
N PHE A 70 -3.49 4.78 -4.42
CA PHE A 70 -2.81 4.36 -3.22
C PHE A 70 -3.84 3.95 -2.18
N VAL A 71 -3.60 2.82 -1.52
CA VAL A 71 -4.43 2.29 -0.43
C VAL A 71 -3.58 2.29 0.84
N ASP A 72 -4.01 2.99 1.89
CA ASP A 72 -3.37 2.90 3.20
C ASP A 72 -3.82 1.62 3.90
N ILE A 73 -2.94 0.62 3.95
CA ILE A 73 -3.24 -0.65 4.61
C ILE A 73 -2.90 -0.48 6.10
N ALA A 74 -3.78 -0.90 7.00
CA ALA A 74 -3.55 -0.82 8.44
C ALA A 74 -2.21 -1.47 8.83
N GLY A 75 -1.54 -0.97 9.87
CA GLY A 75 -0.19 -1.45 10.25
C GLY A 75 -0.18 -2.92 10.63
N LEU A 76 0.82 -3.66 10.14
CA LEU A 76 1.05 -5.06 10.48
C LEU A 76 1.57 -5.16 11.92
N VAL A 77 0.86 -5.88 12.79
CA VAL A 77 1.37 -6.28 14.11
C VAL A 77 1.88 -7.72 14.00
N LYS A 78 3.00 -8.02 14.64
CA LYS A 78 3.59 -9.37 14.71
C LYS A 78 2.53 -10.39 15.14
N GLY A 79 2.40 -11.52 14.44
CA GLY A 79 1.37 -12.54 14.72
C GLY A 79 0.09 -12.40 13.90
N ALA A 80 0.13 -11.61 12.83
CA ALA A 80 -0.99 -11.45 11.89
C ALA A 80 -1.44 -12.79 11.28
N SER A 81 -0.48 -13.69 10.97
CA SER A 81 -0.76 -15.02 10.44
C SER A 81 -1.34 -16.01 11.48
N GLN A 82 -1.26 -15.73 12.78
CA GLN A 82 -1.72 -16.64 13.85
C GLN A 82 -3.19 -16.45 14.23
N GLY A 83 -3.92 -15.56 13.56
CA GLY A 83 -5.39 -15.55 13.62
C GLY A 83 -6.02 -14.69 14.73
N GLU A 84 -5.31 -13.72 15.32
CA GLU A 84 -5.88 -12.74 16.27
C GLU A 84 -6.89 -11.74 15.62
N GLY A 85 -7.47 -12.08 14.47
CA GLY A 85 -8.55 -11.32 13.81
C GLY A 85 -8.10 -10.03 13.10
N LEU A 86 -7.07 -9.33 13.57
CA LEU A 86 -6.51 -8.14 12.92
C LEU A 86 -5.66 -8.48 11.69
N GLY A 87 -4.88 -9.56 11.75
CA GLY A 87 -4.00 -9.97 10.65
C GLY A 87 -4.72 -10.45 9.39
N ASN A 88 -5.86 -11.13 9.54
CA ASN A 88 -6.65 -11.57 8.40
C ASN A 88 -7.29 -10.39 7.64
N LYS A 89 -7.69 -9.32 8.34
CA LYS A 89 -8.19 -8.10 7.67
C LYS A 89 -7.08 -7.43 6.86
N PHE A 90 -5.88 -7.36 7.43
CA PHE A 90 -4.68 -6.86 6.74
C PHE A 90 -4.39 -7.64 5.45
N LEU A 91 -4.33 -8.97 5.53
CA LEU A 91 -4.04 -9.82 4.39
C LEU A 91 -5.13 -9.75 3.31
N THR A 92 -6.41 -9.58 3.69
CA THR A 92 -7.50 -9.34 2.72
C THR A 92 -7.27 -8.05 1.95
N HIS A 93 -6.92 -6.94 2.61
CA HIS A 93 -6.63 -5.68 1.92
C HIS A 93 -5.40 -5.75 1.01
N ILE A 94 -4.38 -6.54 1.38
CA ILE A 94 -3.23 -6.78 0.49
C ILE A 94 -3.64 -7.54 -0.77
N ARG A 95 -4.57 -8.50 -0.66
CA ARG A 95 -5.06 -9.23 -1.83
C ARG A 95 -5.88 -8.37 -2.80
N GLU A 96 -6.30 -7.18 -2.37
CA GLU A 96 -7.09 -6.24 -3.18
C GLU A 96 -6.22 -5.22 -3.95
N VAL A 97 -4.89 -5.25 -3.77
CA VAL A 97 -3.94 -4.35 -4.45
C VAL A 97 -3.07 -5.10 -5.46
N ASP A 98 -2.60 -4.38 -6.48
CA ASP A 98 -1.76 -4.91 -7.55
C ASP A 98 -0.26 -4.81 -7.22
N ALA A 99 0.11 -3.88 -6.33
CA ALA A 99 1.48 -3.63 -5.92
C ALA A 99 1.56 -3.27 -4.42
N ILE A 100 2.69 -3.61 -3.79
CA ILE A 100 2.96 -3.28 -2.39
C ILE A 100 4.06 -2.22 -2.34
N VAL A 101 3.81 -1.15 -1.57
CA VAL A 101 4.78 -0.12 -1.23
C VAL A 101 5.13 -0.26 0.24
N GLN A 102 6.28 -0.86 0.52
CA GLN A 102 6.73 -1.14 1.88
C GLN A 102 7.52 0.03 2.46
N VAL A 103 6.98 0.64 3.51
CA VAL A 103 7.60 1.73 4.25
C VAL A 103 8.44 1.16 5.38
N VAL A 104 9.73 1.48 5.37
CA VAL A 104 10.72 0.99 6.32
C VAL A 104 11.28 2.19 7.09
N ARG A 105 11.35 2.08 8.42
CA ARG A 105 11.88 3.15 9.26
C ARG A 105 13.41 3.11 9.24
N CYS A 106 14.02 4.18 8.73
CA CYS A 106 15.48 4.36 8.70
C CYS A 106 15.91 5.61 9.48
N PHE A 107 15.18 5.97 10.55
CA PHE A 107 15.45 7.15 11.37
C PHE A 107 15.24 6.85 12.85
N GLU A 108 16.08 7.45 13.69
CA GLU A 108 15.96 7.44 15.15
C GLU A 108 15.17 8.66 15.63
N ASP A 109 14.31 8.45 16.63
CA ASP A 109 13.55 9.51 17.30
C ASP A 109 13.21 9.03 18.71
N ALA A 110 13.59 9.82 19.72
CA ALA A 110 13.43 9.49 21.13
C ALA A 110 11.96 9.45 21.58
N ASP A 111 11.08 10.15 20.87
CA ASP A 111 9.65 10.22 21.20
C ASP A 111 8.85 9.11 20.50
N ILE A 112 9.47 8.34 19.60
CA ILE A 112 8.79 7.34 18.75
C ILE A 112 9.26 5.93 19.07
N HIS A 113 8.41 5.19 19.80
CA HIS A 113 8.64 3.81 20.17
C HIS A 113 8.57 2.86 18.95
N HIS A 114 9.58 1.99 18.84
CA HIS A 114 9.62 0.92 17.85
C HIS A 114 8.99 -0.38 18.42
N VAL A 115 8.24 -1.13 17.61
CA VAL A 115 7.48 -2.31 18.06
C VAL A 115 8.38 -3.40 18.66
N THR A 116 9.62 -3.51 18.15
CA THR A 116 10.62 -4.49 18.60
C THR A 116 11.64 -3.89 19.59
N GLY A 117 11.41 -2.67 20.06
CA GLY A 117 12.28 -1.96 21.02
C GLY A 117 13.54 -1.34 20.40
N THR A 118 14.06 -1.87 19.31
CA THR A 118 15.19 -1.29 18.54
C THR A 118 14.80 -1.05 17.10
N ILE A 119 15.44 -0.10 16.43
CA ILE A 119 15.26 0.13 15.00
C ILE A 119 16.23 -0.77 14.24
N ASP A 120 15.70 -1.62 13.35
CA ASP A 120 16.49 -2.47 12.46
C ASP A 120 15.73 -2.64 11.14
N PRO A 121 16.07 -1.84 10.11
CA PRO A 121 15.37 -1.85 8.83
C PRO A 121 15.33 -3.22 8.16
N VAL A 122 16.40 -4.02 8.29
CA VAL A 122 16.52 -5.33 7.64
C VAL A 122 15.58 -6.32 8.31
N ARG A 123 15.62 -6.39 9.65
CA ARG A 123 14.70 -7.22 10.42
C ARG A 123 13.24 -6.83 10.18
N ASP A 124 12.94 -5.54 10.07
CA ASP A 124 11.58 -5.07 9.84
C ASP A 124 11.06 -5.49 8.46
N ILE A 125 11.94 -5.49 7.45
CA ILE A 125 11.63 -6.03 6.13
C ILE A 125 11.35 -7.53 6.21
N GLU A 126 12.21 -8.28 6.90
CA GLU A 126 12.08 -9.73 7.07
C GLU A 126 10.79 -10.12 7.78
N ILE A 127 10.37 -9.37 8.82
CA ILE A 127 9.12 -9.61 9.53
C ILE A 127 7.93 -9.53 8.58
N ILE A 128 7.84 -8.46 7.78
CA ILE A 128 6.73 -8.26 6.84
C ILE A 128 6.74 -9.35 5.77
N ASN A 129 7.90 -9.61 5.16
CA ASN A 129 8.01 -10.64 4.11
C ASN A 129 7.67 -12.04 4.63
N THR A 130 8.10 -12.38 5.85
CA THR A 130 7.80 -13.67 6.47
C THR A 130 6.30 -13.87 6.65
N GLU A 131 5.59 -12.85 7.12
CA GLU A 131 4.13 -12.91 7.31
C GLU A 131 3.38 -13.07 5.98
N LEU A 132 3.84 -12.40 4.92
CA LEU A 132 3.29 -12.57 3.56
C LEU A 132 3.55 -13.99 3.02
N MET A 133 4.77 -14.51 3.19
CA MET A 133 5.12 -15.86 2.77
C MET A 133 4.32 -16.94 3.51
N LEU A 134 4.07 -16.75 4.82
CA LEU A 134 3.24 -17.65 5.61
C LEU A 134 1.78 -17.64 5.15
N ALA A 135 1.23 -16.47 4.82
CA ALA A 135 -0.12 -16.35 4.28
C ALA A 135 -0.27 -17.02 2.90
N ASP A 136 0.75 -16.92 2.05
CA ASP A 136 0.79 -17.62 0.76
C ASP A 136 0.90 -19.13 0.94
N LEU A 137 1.76 -19.59 1.87
CA LEU A 137 1.90 -21.01 2.20
C LEU A 137 0.56 -21.61 2.67
N GLU A 138 -0.17 -20.94 3.56
CA GLU A 138 -1.48 -21.36 4.01
C GLU A 138 -2.48 -21.44 2.84
N SER A 139 -2.45 -20.47 1.93
CA SER A 139 -3.31 -20.44 0.73
C SER A 139 -3.02 -21.63 -0.21
N VAL A 140 -1.74 -21.93 -0.45
CA VAL A 140 -1.29 -23.06 -1.25
C VAL A 140 -1.68 -24.39 -0.61
N GLN A 141 -1.51 -24.54 0.71
CA GLN A 141 -1.89 -25.73 1.46
C GLN A 141 -3.40 -26.00 1.35
N LYS A 142 -4.25 -25.00 1.62
CA LYS A 142 -5.72 -25.11 1.48
C LYS A 142 -6.12 -25.49 0.06
N ARG A 143 -5.47 -24.91 -0.96
CA ARG A 143 -5.75 -25.25 -2.36
C ARG A 143 -5.36 -26.69 -2.70
N ARG A 144 -4.22 -27.15 -2.20
CA ARG A 144 -3.74 -28.54 -2.39
C ARG A 144 -4.68 -29.55 -1.74
N GLU A 145 -5.13 -29.29 -0.52
CA GLU A 145 -6.10 -30.15 0.17
C GLU A 145 -7.42 -30.26 -0.59
N ARG A 146 -7.92 -29.16 -1.15
CA ARG A 146 -9.15 -29.18 -1.97
C ARG A 146 -8.97 -30.04 -3.21
N LEU A 147 -7.89 -29.84 -3.97
CA LEU A 147 -7.61 -30.61 -5.18
C LEU A 147 -7.36 -32.10 -4.89
N GLY A 148 -6.76 -32.43 -3.76
CA GLY A 148 -6.51 -33.82 -3.35
C GLY A 148 -7.77 -34.58 -2.90
N ARG A 149 -8.91 -33.90 -2.71
CA ARG A 149 -10.21 -34.55 -2.45
C ARG A 149 -11.00 -34.87 -3.74
N ASP A 150 -10.58 -34.29 -4.87
CA ASP A 150 -11.22 -34.47 -6.18
C ASP A 150 -10.57 -35.59 -7.03
N ILE A 151 -9.60 -36.33 -6.46
CA ILE A 151 -8.94 -37.51 -7.02
C ILE A 151 -9.32 -38.73 -6.18
#